data_AF-A0A936T6Y4-F1
#
_entry.id   AF-A0A936T6Y4-F1
#
_cell.length_a   1.000
_cell.length_b   1.000
_cell.length_c   1.000
_cell.angle_alpha   90.00
_cell.angle_beta   90.00
_cell.angle_gamma   90.00
#
_symmetry.space_group_name_H-M   'P 1'
#
loop_
_entity.id
_entity.type
_entity.pdbx_description
1 polymer ?
#
loop_
_entity_poly.entity_id
_entity_poly.type
_entity_poly.pdbx_seq_one_letter_code
_entity_poly.pdbx_strand_id
1 'polypeptide(L)'
;MNRIRSASFRIAEEQNTDESSWVRGAEFYSCNGASGFFILRTDDREYIHVDVPLKVWHGFKEASSFGTYYNAKIKRRYRLGLY
;
A
#
# COMPACT_ATOMS: atom_id res chain seq x y z
N MET A 1 16.79 -11.13 -23.12
CA MET A 1 16.49 -11.47 -21.71
C MET A 1 16.87 -10.29 -20.82
N ASN A 2 15.92 -9.46 -20.41
CA ASN A 2 16.19 -8.39 -19.46
C ASN A 2 16.26 -8.99 -18.05
N ARG A 3 17.49 -9.15 -17.55
CA ARG A 3 17.76 -9.45 -16.14
C ARG A 3 17.42 -8.21 -15.33
N ILE A 4 16.49 -8.31 -14.38
CA ILE A 4 16.29 -7.27 -13.36
C ILE A 4 17.59 -7.25 -12.53
N ARG A 5 18.44 -6.22 -12.72
CA ARG A 5 19.78 -6.15 -12.09
C ARG A 5 19.72 -5.70 -10.63
N SER A 6 18.72 -4.90 -10.28
CA SER A 6 18.24 -4.61 -8.93
C SER A 6 16.96 -3.78 -9.07
N ALA A 7 16.00 -3.94 -8.16
CA ALA A 7 14.89 -3.00 -8.02
C ALA A 7 15.26 -2.04 -6.89
N SER A 8 15.67 -0.82 -7.21
CA SER A 8 15.81 0.24 -6.22
C SER A 8 14.48 0.97 -6.10
N PHE A 9 13.77 0.77 -5.01
CA PHE A 9 12.60 1.58 -4.69
C PHE A 9 13.08 2.95 -4.23
N ARG A 10 12.57 4.01 -4.86
CA ARG A 10 12.81 5.39 -4.43
C ARG A 10 12.14 5.68 -3.10
N ILE A 11 10.99 5.05 -2.87
CA ILE A 11 10.23 5.10 -1.62
C ILE A 11 9.96 3.66 -1.20
N ALA A 12 10.38 3.32 0.01
CA ALA A 12 10.06 2.06 0.69
C ALA A 12 9.73 2.44 2.13
N GLU A 13 8.45 2.42 2.48
CA GLU A 13 7.95 2.86 3.78
C GLU A 13 7.00 1.81 4.36
N GLU A 14 7.04 1.68 5.68
CA GLU A 14 6.12 0.87 6.47
C GLU A 14 5.38 1.77 7.45
N GLN A 15 4.13 1.43 7.76
CA GLN A 15 3.32 2.13 8.74
C GLN A 15 3.04 1.22 9.94
N ASN A 16 3.28 1.73 11.14
CA ASN A 16 2.82 1.06 12.36
C ASN A 16 1.28 1.09 12.38
N THR A 17 0.69 -0.11 12.53
CA THR A 17 -0.77 -0.31 12.59
C THR A 17 -1.23 -0.98 13.88
N ASP A 18 -0.44 -0.92 14.96
CA ASP A 18 -0.72 -1.58 16.24
C ASP A 18 -2.04 -1.13 16.87
N GLU A 19 -2.43 0.14 16.65
CA GLU A 19 -3.70 0.70 17.13
C GLU A 19 -4.92 0.26 16.28
N SER A 20 -4.70 -0.48 15.19
CA SER A 20 -5.79 -0.95 14.34
C SER A 20 -6.44 -2.23 14.87
N SER A 21 -7.76 -2.29 14.77
CA SER A 21 -8.52 -3.50 15.14
C SER A 21 -8.40 -4.64 14.13
N TRP A 22 -7.98 -4.38 12.89
CA TRP A 22 -7.95 -5.41 11.83
C TRP A 22 -6.84 -5.25 10.79
N VAL A 23 -6.13 -4.11 10.77
CA VAL A 23 -4.94 -3.93 9.93
C VAL A 23 -3.71 -4.37 10.73
N ARG A 24 -2.95 -5.32 10.21
CA ARG A 24 -1.76 -5.90 10.86
C ARG A 24 -0.44 -5.39 10.30
N GLY A 25 -0.50 -4.71 9.17
CA GLY A 25 0.65 -4.00 8.60
C GLY A 25 0.25 -3.30 7.32
N ALA A 26 0.98 -2.23 6.99
CA ALA A 26 0.83 -1.54 5.72
C ALA A 26 2.18 -1.07 5.21
N GLU A 27 2.46 -1.34 3.94
CA GLU A 27 3.72 -1.00 3.29
C GLU A 27 3.48 -0.32 1.95
N PHE A 28 4.39 0.58 1.58
CA PHE A 28 4.36 1.30 0.32
C PHE A 28 5.71 1.31 -0.38
N TYR A 29 5.70 0.89 -1.64
CA TYR A 29 6.89 0.81 -2.48
C TYR A 29 6.68 1.55 -3.80
N SER A 30 7.52 2.53 -4.11
CA SER A 30 7.45 3.29 -5.37
C SER A 30 8.81 3.40 -6.04
N CYS A 31 8.86 3.07 -7.33
CA CYS A 31 10.04 3.26 -8.17
C CYS A 31 10.18 4.71 -8.68
N ASN A 32 9.05 5.38 -8.97
CA ASN A 32 9.03 6.71 -9.59
C ASN A 32 8.86 7.86 -8.57
N GLY A 33 8.43 7.56 -7.34
CA GLY A 33 8.13 8.55 -6.30
C GLY A 33 6.77 9.23 -6.43
N ALA A 34 5.91 8.79 -7.35
CA ALA A 34 4.59 9.39 -7.62
C ALA A 34 3.44 8.40 -7.39
N SER A 35 3.62 7.14 -7.79
CA SER A 35 2.69 6.03 -7.57
C SER A 35 3.44 4.75 -7.25
N GLY A 36 2.78 3.79 -6.62
CA GLY A 36 3.46 2.59 -6.16
C GLY A 36 2.54 1.44 -5.79
N PHE A 37 3.18 0.40 -5.25
CA PHE A 37 2.54 -0.72 -4.63
C PHE A 37 2.17 -0.35 -3.21
N PHE A 38 0.91 -0.58 -2.84
CA PHE A 38 0.44 -0.51 -1.47
C PHE A 38 0.03 -1.92 -1.04
N ILE A 39 0.65 -2.42 0.01
CA ILE A 39 0.43 -3.77 0.54
C ILE A 39 -0.22 -3.62 1.90
N LEU A 40 -1.42 -4.17 2.06
CA LEU A 40 -2.15 -4.20 3.33
C LEU A 40 -2.21 -5.63 3.86
N ARG A 41 -1.68 -5.86 5.04
CA ARG A 41 -1.80 -7.14 5.74
C ARG A 41 -2.95 -7.09 6.74
N THR A 42 -3.73 -8.15 6.76
CA THR A 42 -4.72 -8.44 7.80
C THR A 42 -4.42 -9.79 8.42
N ASP A 43 -5.21 -10.21 9.41
CA ASP A 43 -5.06 -11.54 10.01
C ASP A 43 -5.16 -12.67 8.97
N ASP A 44 -6.13 -12.55 8.05
CA ASP A 44 -6.45 -13.67 7.14
C ASP A 44 -5.74 -13.62 5.78
N ARG A 45 -5.26 -12.45 5.35
CA ARG A 45 -4.74 -12.25 3.99
C ARG A 45 -3.94 -10.97 3.81
N GLU A 46 -3.21 -10.94 2.71
CA GLU A 46 -2.55 -9.76 2.19
C GLU A 46 -3.29 -9.22 0.95
N TYR A 47 -3.43 -7.91 0.87
CA TYR A 47 -3.99 -7.21 -0.29
C TYR A 47 -2.92 -6.36 -0.96
N ILE A 48 -2.63 -6.66 -2.22
CA ILE A 48 -1.69 -5.88 -3.02
C ILE A 48 -2.49 -4.97 -3.96
N HIS A 49 -2.20 -3.67 -3.85
CA HIS A 49 -2.77 -2.62 -4.70
C HIS A 49 -1.66 -2.00 -5.53
N VAL A 50 -1.95 -1.72 -6.80
CA VAL A 50 -0.99 -1.16 -7.76
C VAL A 50 -1.43 0.22 -8.23
N ASP A 51 -0.47 1.01 -8.71
CA ASP A 51 -0.69 2.39 -9.15
C ASP A 51 -1.34 3.30 -8.09
N VAL A 52 -1.08 3.02 -6.80
CA VAL A 52 -1.57 3.84 -5.70
C VAL A 52 -0.78 5.14 -5.66
N PRO A 53 -1.42 6.32 -5.79
CA PRO A 53 -0.72 7.59 -5.73
C PRO A 53 -0.09 7.83 -4.36
N LEU A 54 1.11 8.44 -4.33
CA LEU A 54 1.82 8.75 -3.09
C LEU A 54 0.96 9.55 -2.09
N LYS A 55 0.13 10.47 -2.59
CA LYS A 55 -0.82 11.24 -1.74
C LYS A 55 -1.85 10.36 -1.02
N VAL A 56 -2.25 9.23 -1.61
CA VAL A 56 -3.19 8.28 -1.00
C VAL A 56 -2.49 7.50 0.12
N TRP A 57 -1.21 7.16 -0.08
CA TRP A 57 -0.38 6.58 0.97
C TRP A 57 -0.17 7.55 2.14
N HIS A 58 0.21 8.80 1.89
CA HIS A 58 0.34 9.80 2.96
C HIS A 58 -0.98 9.99 3.72
N GLY A 59 -2.11 10.10 3.03
CA GLY A 59 -3.41 10.21 3.68
C GLY A 59 -3.80 8.96 4.48
N PHE A 60 -3.33 7.76 4.09
CA PHE A 60 -3.51 6.56 4.91
C PHE A 60 -2.72 6.63 6.21
N LYS A 61 -1.44 7.07 6.16
CA LYS A 61 -0.59 7.22 7.37
C LYS A 61 -1.15 8.23 8.37
N GLU A 62 -1.78 9.29 7.88
CA GLU A 62 -2.36 10.37 8.69
C GLU A 62 -3.81 10.09 9.14
N ALA A 63 -4.41 8.98 8.70
CA ALA A 63 -5.81 8.69 9.00
C ALA A 63 -6.00 8.33 10.47
N SER A 64 -7.00 8.94 11.11
CA SER A 64 -7.45 8.54 12.46
C SER A 64 -8.03 7.12 12.52
N SER A 65 -8.31 6.52 11.36
CA SER A 65 -8.74 5.13 11.25
C SER A 65 -8.29 4.54 9.91
N PHE A 66 -7.30 3.65 9.97
CA PHE A 66 -6.77 2.95 8.80
C PHE A 66 -7.86 2.20 8.03
N GLY A 67 -8.78 1.55 8.74
CA GLY A 67 -9.84 0.77 8.12
C GLY A 67 -10.85 1.63 7.35
N THR A 68 -11.27 2.75 7.94
CA THR A 68 -12.18 3.69 7.30
C THR A 68 -11.55 4.32 6.06
N TYR A 69 -10.29 4.76 6.16
CA TYR A 69 -9.57 5.33 5.03
C TYR A 69 -9.39 4.31 3.91
N TYR A 70 -8.96 3.10 4.24
CA TYR A 70 -8.79 2.01 3.29
C TYR A 70 -10.08 1.73 2.51
N ASN A 71 -11.21 1.56 3.22
CA ASN A 71 -12.50 1.28 2.59
C ASN A 71 -12.96 2.43 1.68
N ALA A 72 -12.71 3.68 2.06
CA ALA A 72 -13.17 4.86 1.31
C ALA A 72 -12.29 5.19 0.08
N LYS A 73 -10.97 5.07 0.23
CA LYS A 73 -9.99 5.64 -0.72
C LYS A 73 -9.15 4.61 -1.46
N ILE A 74 -9.05 3.37 -1.00
CA ILE A 74 -8.13 2.37 -1.58
C ILE A 74 -8.90 1.15 -2.11
N LYS A 75 -9.76 0.56 -1.28
CA LYS A 75 -10.50 -0.66 -1.60
C LYS A 75 -11.25 -0.52 -2.93
N ARG A 76 -11.05 -1.52 -3.80
CA ARG A 76 -11.65 -1.63 -5.15
C ARG A 76 -11.24 -0.55 -6.17
N ARG A 77 -10.34 0.38 -5.83
CA ARG A 77 -9.87 1.44 -6.75
C ARG A 77 -8.53 1.11 -7.42
N TYR A 78 -7.70 0.29 -6.76
CA TYR A 78 -6.31 0.04 -7.15
C TYR A 78 -5.96 -1.46 -7.15
N ARG A 79 -6.96 -2.33 -7.31
CA ARG A 79 -6.73 -3.77 -7.25
C ARG A 79 -5.84 -4.21 -8.41
N LEU A 80 -4.84 -5.05 -8.11
CA LEU A 80 -4.15 -5.81 -9.13
C LEU A 80 -5.16 -6.75 -9.80
N GLY A 81 -5.52 -6.46 -11.05
CA GLY A 81 -6.33 -7.35 -11.87
C GLY A 81 -5.47 -8.51 -12.34
N LEU A 82 -5.38 -9.57 -11.54
CA LEU A 82 -4.93 -10.87 -12.05
C LEU A 82 -6.13 -11.48 -12.79
N TYR A 83 -6.13 -11.37 -14.12
CA TYR A 83 -7.08 -12.03 -15.01
C TYR A 83 -6.63 -13.45 -15.35
#